data_AF-A0ABD3F6T2-F1
#
_entry.id   AF-A0ABD3F6T2-F1
#
_cell.length_a   1.000
_cell.length_b   1.000
_cell.length_c   1.000
_cell.angle_alpha   90.00
_cell.angle_beta   90.00
_cell.angle_gamma   90.00
#
_symmetry.space_group_name_H-M   'P 1'
#
loop_
_entity.id
_entity.type
_entity.pdbx_description
1 polymer ?
#
loop_
_entity_poly.entity_id
_entity_poly.type
_entity_poly.pdbx_seq_one_letter_code
_entity_poly.pdbx_strand_id
1 'polypeptide(L)'
;MENSAVVTDVKVEKSLEVIKVAPVGVAGRFVLRCRHFWTGVTVIPTFVVVLLGLLMFGFIVESRIISCIPEVAVLNETAVCRPRVLNASNIQYHSGHRYYDQLKEMEPIPPTFRNNNHTVLCHEELRTQVKYGYCLPISGRKDVPYCTAADRTDLLNARSHDSICYASVLHMLMLEVYKELQATGNIPFLTFRSLLGAFRSDPMISFTEDADIGFVNELTD
;
A
#
# COMPACT_ATOMS: atom_id res chain seq x y z
N MET A 1 18.36 -42.74 3.36
CA MET A 1 18.30 -43.76 4.42
C MET A 1 18.83 -43.08 5.67
N GLU A 2 17.93 -42.58 6.53
CA GLU A 2 17.36 -43.32 7.68
C GLU A 2 18.20 -42.95 8.93
N ASN A 3 17.71 -42.57 10.11
CA ASN A 3 16.41 -42.21 10.66
C ASN A 3 16.69 -41.37 11.94
N SER A 4 15.66 -40.66 12.40
CA SER A 4 15.52 -40.00 13.71
C SER A 4 15.99 -40.82 14.92
N ALA A 5 16.38 -40.13 16.00
CA ALA A 5 15.92 -40.48 17.35
C ALA A 5 16.04 -39.30 18.34
N VAL A 6 14.88 -38.92 18.86
CA VAL A 6 14.65 -38.12 20.06
C VAL A 6 15.03 -38.94 21.29
N VAL A 7 15.66 -38.33 22.29
CA VAL A 7 15.71 -38.85 23.67
C VAL A 7 15.44 -37.69 24.64
N THR A 8 14.27 -37.76 25.27
CA THR A 8 13.92 -37.08 26.52
C THR A 8 14.54 -37.82 27.70
N ASP A 9 15.00 -37.09 28.73
CA ASP A 9 15.10 -37.66 30.07
C ASP A 9 14.74 -36.65 31.16
N VAL A 10 14.22 -37.20 32.25
CA VAL A 10 13.28 -36.62 33.20
C VAL A 10 13.87 -36.69 34.62
N LYS A 11 13.81 -35.54 35.33
CA LYS A 11 13.56 -35.37 36.79
C LYS A 11 14.62 -35.81 37.83
N VAL A 12 14.60 -35.09 38.96
CA VAL A 12 14.67 -35.50 40.41
C VAL A 12 15.35 -34.34 41.17
N GLU A 13 14.65 -33.44 41.88
CA GLU A 13 13.90 -33.53 43.17
C GLU A 13 14.78 -33.52 44.44
N LYS A 14 14.55 -32.54 45.34
CA LYS A 14 14.41 -32.65 46.82
C LYS A 14 14.20 -31.26 47.45
N SER A 15 13.05 -30.93 48.07
CA SER A 15 12.48 -31.33 49.39
C SER A 15 13.00 -30.48 50.57
N LEU A 16 12.09 -29.74 51.23
CA LEU A 16 12.13 -29.55 52.69
C LEU A 16 10.71 -29.29 53.25
N GLU A 17 10.21 -30.24 54.04
CA GLU A 17 9.00 -30.15 54.86
C GLU A 17 9.38 -29.79 56.31
N VAL A 18 8.56 -28.98 57.00
CA VAL A 18 8.40 -28.99 58.47
C VAL A 18 6.93 -28.74 58.85
N ILE A 19 6.17 -29.83 58.99
CA ILE A 19 5.20 -30.27 60.04
C ILE A 19 4.99 -29.27 61.22
N LYS A 20 3.83 -29.01 61.88
CA LYS A 20 2.39 -29.39 61.95
C LYS A 20 1.72 -28.25 62.79
N VAL A 21 0.40 -28.00 62.79
CA VAL A 21 -0.61 -28.61 63.70
C VAL A 21 -2.00 -28.15 63.24
N ALA A 22 -2.94 -29.09 63.16
CA ALA A 22 -4.37 -28.85 62.91
C ALA A 22 -5.14 -28.60 64.22
N PRO A 23 -6.36 -28.03 64.12
CA PRO A 23 -7.49 -28.81 64.62
C PRO A 23 -8.69 -28.85 63.65
N VAL A 24 -9.08 -30.09 63.34
CA VAL A 24 -10.43 -30.68 63.44
C VAL A 24 -11.66 -29.79 63.18
N GLY A 25 -12.45 -30.22 62.19
CA GLY A 25 -13.88 -29.92 61.99
C GLY A 25 -14.11 -28.84 60.91
N VAL A 26 -14.73 -29.08 59.76
CA VAL A 26 -15.89 -29.92 59.42
C VAL A 26 -15.73 -30.32 57.94
N ALA A 27 -15.07 -31.44 57.67
CA ALA A 27 -15.20 -32.13 56.40
C ALA A 27 -16.47 -32.97 56.48
N GLY A 28 -17.59 -32.42 55.99
CA GLY A 28 -18.83 -33.20 55.97
C GLY A 28 -20.07 -32.37 55.70
N ARG A 29 -20.14 -31.69 54.54
CA ARG A 29 -21.44 -31.41 53.88
C ARG A 29 -21.43 -30.72 52.51
N PHE A 30 -20.29 -30.31 51.93
CA PHE A 30 -20.32 -29.60 50.63
C PHE A 30 -19.94 -30.43 49.40
N VAL A 31 -19.48 -31.68 49.55
CA VAL A 31 -19.13 -32.55 48.40
C VAL A 31 -20.34 -33.29 47.80
N LEU A 32 -21.56 -33.08 48.33
CA LEU A 32 -22.79 -33.69 47.81
C LEU A 32 -23.73 -32.73 47.06
N ARG A 33 -23.22 -31.60 46.56
CA ARG A 33 -24.00 -30.64 45.75
C ARG A 33 -23.44 -30.39 44.35
N CYS A 34 -22.73 -31.37 43.79
CA CYS A 34 -22.29 -31.39 42.38
C CYS A 34 -22.87 -32.58 41.62
N ARG A 35 -24.21 -32.71 41.59
CA ARG A 35 -24.85 -33.79 40.83
C ARG A 35 -26.19 -33.46 40.15
N HIS A 36 -26.49 -32.18 39.95
CA HIS A 36 -27.62 -31.74 39.11
C HIS A 36 -27.25 -30.70 38.03
N PHE A 37 -25.96 -30.44 37.82
CA PHE A 37 -25.50 -29.47 36.82
C PHE A 37 -25.29 -30.08 35.41
N TRP A 38 -25.79 -31.29 35.18
CA TRP A 38 -25.74 -31.99 33.88
C TRP A 38 -27.13 -32.47 33.49
N THR A 39 -28.08 -31.54 33.40
CA THR A 39 -29.30 -31.73 32.62
C THR A 39 -29.16 -30.87 31.38
N GLY A 40 -29.03 -31.50 30.20
CA GLY A 40 -28.86 -30.84 28.90
C GLY A 40 -29.93 -29.77 28.56
N VAL A 41 -30.98 -29.68 29.37
CA VAL A 41 -32.04 -28.67 29.33
C VAL A 41 -31.54 -27.25 29.65
N THR A 42 -30.45 -27.07 30.42
CA THR A 42 -29.92 -25.74 30.76
C THR A 42 -28.74 -25.29 29.90
N VAL A 43 -28.12 -26.25 29.20
CA VAL A 43 -26.96 -26.00 28.32
C VAL A 43 -27.42 -25.32 27.03
N ILE A 44 -28.51 -25.81 26.43
CA ILE A 44 -29.08 -25.24 25.20
C ILE A 44 -29.49 -23.76 25.39
N PRO A 45 -30.29 -23.37 26.39
CA PRO A 45 -30.68 -21.97 26.57
C PRO A 45 -29.49 -21.06 26.91
N THR A 46 -28.46 -21.56 27.60
CA THR A 46 -27.24 -20.75 27.84
C THR A 46 -26.46 -20.52 26.55
N PHE A 47 -26.29 -21.53 25.68
CA PHE A 47 -25.69 -21.33 24.36
C PHE A 47 -26.49 -20.36 23.48
N VAL A 48 -27.83 -20.42 23.50
CA VAL A 48 -28.69 -19.50 22.75
C VAL A 48 -28.50 -18.06 23.23
N VAL A 49 -28.47 -17.82 24.54
CA VAL A 49 -28.26 -16.47 25.11
C VAL A 49 -26.86 -15.95 24.77
N VAL A 50 -25.83 -16.79 24.83
CA VAL A 50 -24.46 -16.40 24.44
C VAL A 50 -24.38 -16.05 22.96
N LEU A 51 -24.99 -16.86 22.08
CA LEU A 51 -25.00 -16.59 20.64
C LEU A 51 -25.76 -15.30 20.30
N LEU A 52 -26.90 -15.05 20.94
CA LEU A 52 -27.63 -13.79 20.80
C LEU A 52 -26.81 -12.60 21.30
N GLY A 53 -26.11 -12.75 22.42
CA GLY A 53 -25.19 -11.74 22.94
C GLY A 53 -24.04 -11.43 21.97
N LEU A 54 -23.43 -12.46 21.38
CA LEU A 54 -22.36 -12.30 20.39
C LEU A 54 -22.85 -11.66 19.10
N LEU A 55 -24.05 -12.01 18.62
CA LEU A 55 -24.67 -11.38 17.45
C LEU A 55 -24.95 -9.89 17.72
N MET A 56 -25.58 -9.55 18.85
CA MET A 56 -25.85 -8.16 19.21
C MET A 56 -24.56 -7.37 19.42
N PHE A 57 -23.53 -7.97 20.02
CA PHE A 57 -22.22 -7.34 20.15
C PHE A 57 -21.56 -7.11 18.79
N GLY A 58 -21.63 -8.09 17.88
CA GLY A 58 -21.19 -7.95 16.49
C GLY A 58 -21.89 -6.80 15.78
N PHE A 59 -23.22 -6.71 15.88
CA PHE A 59 -24.00 -5.60 15.32
C PHE A 59 -23.64 -4.25 15.94
N ILE A 60 -23.39 -4.18 17.25
CA ILE A 60 -22.97 -2.93 17.92
C ILE A 60 -21.58 -2.53 17.47
N VAL A 61 -20.64 -3.48 17.37
CA VAL A 61 -19.26 -3.22 16.91
C VAL A 61 -19.27 -2.80 15.44
N GLU A 62 -20.00 -3.49 14.57
CA GLU A 62 -20.16 -3.09 13.16
C GLU A 62 -20.85 -1.73 13.04
N SER A 63 -21.90 -1.47 13.81
CA SER A 63 -22.57 -0.15 13.80
C SER A 63 -21.66 0.96 14.30
N ARG A 64 -20.81 0.68 15.30
CA ARG A 64 -19.78 1.63 15.78
C ARG A 64 -18.69 1.83 14.74
N ILE A 65 -18.24 0.77 14.07
CA ILE A 65 -17.26 0.87 12.98
C ILE A 65 -17.86 1.68 11.83
N ILE A 66 -19.10 1.41 11.41
CA ILE A 66 -19.79 2.14 10.34
C ILE A 66 -20.07 3.61 10.74
N SER A 67 -20.43 3.86 12.00
CA SER A 67 -20.67 5.22 12.51
C SER A 67 -19.39 6.00 12.83
N CYS A 68 -18.25 5.33 12.95
CA CYS A 68 -16.93 5.92 13.14
C CYS A 68 -16.08 5.91 11.86
N ILE A 69 -16.56 5.31 10.76
CA ILE A 69 -16.14 5.73 9.44
C ILE A 69 -16.68 7.15 9.33
N PRO A 70 -15.82 8.19 9.39
CA PRO A 70 -16.30 9.50 9.02
C PRO A 70 -16.82 9.30 7.60
N GLU A 71 -18.04 9.77 7.34
CA GLU A 71 -18.43 10.18 6.00
C GLU A 71 -17.20 10.90 5.44
N VAL A 72 -16.43 10.22 4.59
CA VAL A 72 -15.17 10.76 4.09
C VAL A 72 -15.60 11.95 3.29
N ALA A 73 -15.48 13.11 3.93
CA ALA A 73 -15.83 14.43 3.45
C ALA A 73 -17.02 14.39 2.49
N VAL A 74 -18.22 14.76 2.97
CA VAL A 74 -19.18 15.43 2.10
C VAL A 74 -18.39 16.52 1.39
N LEU A 75 -17.96 16.20 0.16
CA LEU A 75 -17.15 17.02 -0.70
C LEU A 75 -18.01 18.22 -0.96
N ASN A 76 -17.73 19.28 -0.19
CA ASN A 76 -18.45 20.53 -0.29
C ASN A 76 -18.48 20.89 -1.77
N GLU A 77 -19.70 21.10 -2.28
CA GLU A 77 -19.94 21.41 -3.68
C GLU A 77 -18.94 22.48 -4.13
N THR A 78 -18.18 22.18 -5.20
CA THR A 78 -17.20 23.05 -5.85
C THR A 78 -15.82 23.22 -5.18
N ALA A 79 -15.27 22.21 -4.52
CA ALA A 79 -13.85 22.21 -4.15
C ALA A 79 -12.95 22.34 -5.40
N VAL A 80 -12.33 23.52 -5.56
CA VAL A 80 -11.29 23.79 -6.56
C VAL A 80 -9.95 23.82 -5.83
N CYS A 81 -9.01 23.00 -6.27
CA CYS A 81 -7.67 22.96 -5.68
C CYS A 81 -6.59 22.91 -6.76
N ARG A 82 -5.37 23.31 -6.38
CA ARG A 82 -4.18 23.25 -7.21
C ARG A 82 -3.11 22.46 -6.47
N PRO A 83 -2.51 21.42 -7.09
CA PRO A 83 -1.42 20.71 -6.46
C PRO A 83 -0.19 21.61 -6.37
N ARG A 84 0.68 21.31 -5.42
CA ARG A 84 1.99 21.94 -5.34
C ARG A 84 2.82 21.51 -6.55
N VAL A 85 3.40 22.47 -7.25
CA VAL A 85 4.31 22.22 -8.38
C VAL A 85 5.74 22.52 -7.93
N LEU A 86 6.68 21.65 -8.28
CA LEU A 86 8.10 21.88 -8.03
C LEU A 86 8.68 22.82 -9.08
N ASN A 87 9.54 23.74 -8.66
CA ASN A 87 10.24 24.63 -9.59
C ASN A 87 11.40 23.88 -10.25
N ALA A 88 11.23 23.51 -11.52
CA ALA A 88 12.21 22.76 -12.29
C ALA A 88 13.57 23.47 -12.41
N SER A 89 13.58 24.81 -12.45
CA SER A 89 14.80 25.62 -12.54
C SER A 89 15.70 25.49 -11.30
N ASN A 90 15.09 25.18 -10.15
CA ASN A 90 15.79 25.02 -8.87
C ASN A 90 16.25 23.57 -8.60
N ILE A 91 15.96 22.63 -9.50
CA ILE A 91 16.34 21.22 -9.36
C ILE A 91 17.73 20.99 -9.97
N GLN A 92 18.60 20.31 -9.21
CA GLN A 92 19.87 19.81 -9.70
C GLN A 92 19.66 18.42 -10.31
N TYR A 93 19.90 18.29 -11.62
CA TYR A 93 19.77 17.02 -12.34
C TYR A 93 21.13 16.33 -12.48
N HIS A 94 21.13 15.00 -12.46
CA HIS A 94 22.33 14.17 -12.56
C HIS A 94 22.87 13.99 -14.00
N SER A 95 22.28 14.66 -14.99
CA SER A 95 22.57 14.46 -16.41
C SER A 95 22.49 15.77 -17.19
N GLY A 96 23.47 16.03 -18.06
CA GLY A 96 23.51 17.22 -18.94
C GLY A 96 22.72 17.04 -20.25
N HIS A 97 21.64 16.27 -20.23
CA HIS A 97 20.83 16.06 -21.43
C HIS A 97 19.97 17.31 -21.71
N ARG A 98 19.91 17.76 -22.98
CA ARG A 98 19.17 18.97 -23.43
C ARG A 98 17.72 19.10 -22.93
N TYR A 99 17.10 17.97 -22.61
CA TYR A 99 15.76 17.89 -22.01
C TYR A 99 15.68 18.71 -20.73
N TYR A 100 16.69 18.62 -19.86
CA TYR A 100 16.68 19.32 -18.57
C TYR A 100 16.89 20.81 -18.74
N ASP A 101 17.73 21.23 -19.69
CA ASP A 101 17.94 22.66 -19.98
C ASP A 101 16.61 23.29 -20.43
N GLN A 102 15.92 22.65 -21.38
CA GLN A 102 14.60 23.10 -21.83
C GLN A 102 13.54 23.04 -20.72
N LEU A 103 13.55 22.01 -19.87
CA LEU A 103 12.63 21.89 -18.75
C LEU A 103 12.82 23.02 -17.72
N LYS A 104 14.05 23.48 -17.50
CA LYS A 104 14.37 24.59 -16.59
C LYS A 104 13.90 25.94 -17.11
N GLU A 105 13.78 26.08 -18.42
CA GLU A 105 13.27 27.29 -19.07
C GLU A 105 11.74 27.36 -19.09
N MET A 106 11.05 26.27 -18.70
CA MET A 106 9.59 26.24 -18.67
C MET A 106 9.01 26.89 -17.42
N GLU A 107 7.95 27.65 -17.65
CA GLU A 107 7.06 28.17 -16.61
C GLU A 107 5.66 27.54 -16.76
N PRO A 108 5.49 26.25 -16.39
CA PRO A 108 4.20 25.59 -16.56
C PRO A 108 3.16 26.15 -15.60
N ILE A 109 1.95 26.40 -16.11
CA ILE A 109 0.81 26.79 -15.29
C ILE A 109 0.34 25.56 -14.51
N PRO A 110 0.29 25.59 -13.15
CA PRO A 110 -0.17 24.47 -12.36
C PRO A 110 -1.58 24.00 -12.77
N PRO A 111 -1.83 22.68 -12.86
CA PRO A 111 -3.15 22.17 -13.17
C PRO A 111 -4.14 22.57 -12.07
N THR A 112 -5.40 22.77 -12.43
CA THR A 112 -6.47 23.09 -11.48
C THR A 112 -7.49 21.97 -11.48
N PHE A 113 -7.66 21.29 -10.34
CA PHE A 113 -8.67 20.25 -10.17
C PHE A 113 -10.00 20.89 -9.75
N ARG A 114 -11.11 20.42 -10.34
CA ARG A 114 -12.45 21.01 -10.18
C ARG A 114 -13.51 19.93 -10.02
N ASN A 115 -14.62 20.29 -9.39
CA ASN A 115 -15.86 19.50 -9.37
C ASN A 115 -15.65 18.05 -8.88
N ASN A 116 -14.89 17.90 -7.79
CA ASN A 116 -14.53 16.62 -7.19
C ASN A 116 -13.66 15.70 -8.08
N ASN A 117 -13.45 16.03 -9.35
CA ASN A 117 -12.57 15.27 -10.22
C ASN A 117 -11.12 15.52 -9.85
N HIS A 118 -10.42 14.46 -9.40
CA HIS A 118 -9.03 14.48 -8.94
C HIS A 118 -8.72 15.40 -7.75
N THR A 119 -9.73 16.00 -7.11
CA THR A 119 -9.54 16.85 -5.91
C THR A 119 -8.90 16.09 -4.75
N VAL A 120 -9.10 14.78 -4.69
CA VAL A 120 -8.43 13.87 -3.75
C VAL A 120 -6.91 13.98 -3.78
N LEU A 121 -6.31 14.34 -4.93
CA LEU A 121 -4.86 14.47 -5.10
C LEU A 121 -4.27 15.70 -4.39
N CYS A 122 -5.12 16.61 -3.90
CA CYS A 122 -4.69 17.76 -3.10
C CYS A 122 -4.54 17.43 -1.61
N HIS A 123 -4.93 16.23 -1.19
CA HIS A 123 -5.03 15.81 0.20
C HIS A 123 -4.08 14.64 0.48
N GLU A 124 -2.83 14.94 0.88
CA GLU A 124 -1.80 13.94 1.12
C GLU A 124 -2.21 12.91 2.19
N GLU A 125 -3.02 13.32 3.15
CA GLU A 125 -3.61 12.47 4.18
C GLU A 125 -4.46 11.32 3.62
N LEU A 126 -5.01 11.48 2.41
CA LEU A 126 -5.83 10.46 1.76
C LEU A 126 -5.02 9.42 0.99
N ARG A 127 -3.72 9.65 0.76
CA ARG A 127 -2.84 8.80 -0.07
C ARG A 127 -2.89 7.32 0.33
N THR A 128 -2.86 7.03 1.63
CA THR A 128 -2.86 5.65 2.15
C THR A 128 -4.23 4.99 2.03
N GLN A 129 -5.31 5.77 2.10
CA GLN A 129 -6.69 5.28 2.04
C GLN A 129 -7.12 4.94 0.61
N VAL A 130 -6.82 5.84 -0.35
CA VAL A 130 -7.31 5.71 -1.73
C VAL A 130 -6.34 4.94 -2.64
N LYS A 131 -5.13 4.59 -2.16
CA LYS A 131 -4.13 3.77 -2.86
C LYS A 131 -3.88 4.26 -4.29
N TYR A 132 -4.18 3.44 -5.31
CA TYR A 132 -4.04 3.81 -6.73
C TYR A 132 -4.93 4.98 -7.16
N GLY A 133 -6.01 5.27 -6.42
CA GLY A 133 -6.82 6.48 -6.61
C GLY A 133 -6.06 7.77 -6.27
N TYR A 134 -4.87 7.68 -5.66
CA TYR A 134 -3.99 8.82 -5.41
C TYR A 134 -2.95 9.03 -6.54
N CYS A 135 -3.04 8.29 -7.64
CA CYS A 135 -2.18 8.51 -8.79
C CYS A 135 -2.71 9.67 -9.66
N LEU A 136 -1.80 10.49 -10.18
CA LEU A 136 -2.15 11.50 -11.18
C LEU A 136 -2.71 10.81 -12.44
N PRO A 137 -3.84 11.28 -12.98
CA PRO A 137 -4.35 10.75 -14.24
C PRO A 137 -3.37 11.10 -15.36
N ILE A 138 -2.81 10.07 -16.00
CA ILE A 138 -2.05 10.22 -17.22
C ILE A 138 -3.03 10.00 -18.38
N SER A 139 -3.03 10.94 -19.33
CA SER A 139 -3.82 10.84 -20.56
C SER A 139 -2.89 11.01 -21.75
N GLY A 140 -3.10 10.21 -22.78
CA GLY A 140 -2.36 10.33 -24.04
C GLY A 140 -2.87 9.33 -25.05
N ARG A 141 -2.31 9.36 -26.24
CA ARG A 141 -2.61 8.41 -27.30
C ARG A 141 -1.57 7.28 -27.35
N LYS A 142 -1.90 6.20 -28.06
CA LYS A 142 -1.06 4.99 -28.21
C LYS A 142 -0.92 4.56 -29.68
N ASP A 143 -1.62 5.22 -30.59
CA ASP A 143 -1.77 4.77 -31.96
C ASP A 143 -0.55 5.09 -32.84
N VAL A 144 -0.22 4.14 -33.70
CA VAL A 144 0.77 4.25 -34.75
C VAL A 144 0.09 4.87 -35.98
N PRO A 145 0.76 5.77 -36.74
CA PRO A 145 2.18 6.12 -36.64
C PRO A 145 2.52 7.26 -35.68
N TYR A 146 1.52 7.89 -35.05
CA TYR A 146 1.72 9.12 -34.27
C TYR A 146 2.63 8.95 -33.06
N CYS A 147 2.62 7.79 -32.39
CA CYS A 147 3.48 7.50 -31.24
C CYS A 147 4.72 6.66 -31.55
N THR A 148 5.15 6.64 -32.82
CA THR A 148 6.39 5.96 -33.20
C THR A 148 7.58 6.71 -32.63
N ALA A 149 8.48 6.02 -31.92
CA ALA A 149 9.67 6.60 -31.29
C ALA A 149 9.39 7.77 -30.33
N ALA A 150 8.22 7.75 -29.70
CA ALA A 150 7.83 8.75 -28.70
C ALA A 150 8.81 8.75 -27.51
N ASP A 151 9.24 9.93 -27.09
CA ASP A 151 10.21 10.10 -26.01
C ASP A 151 9.83 11.26 -25.08
N ARG A 152 10.65 11.49 -24.04
CA ARG A 152 10.32 12.46 -22.99
C ARG A 152 10.35 13.91 -23.48
N THR A 153 11.03 14.19 -24.59
CA THR A 153 11.11 15.52 -25.19
C THR A 153 9.79 15.94 -25.84
N ASP A 154 8.91 15.00 -26.19
CA ASP A 154 7.55 15.31 -26.66
C ASP A 154 6.74 16.05 -25.59
N LEU A 155 7.00 15.77 -24.31
CA LEU A 155 6.33 16.41 -23.17
C LEU A 155 6.66 17.90 -23.05
N LEU A 156 7.78 18.33 -23.62
CA LEU A 156 8.23 19.72 -23.57
C LEU A 156 7.40 20.63 -24.48
N ASN A 157 6.78 20.07 -25.52
CA ASN A 157 6.03 20.84 -26.53
C ASN A 157 4.55 20.44 -26.59
N ALA A 158 4.04 19.82 -25.53
CA ALA A 158 2.68 19.34 -25.47
C ALA A 158 1.66 20.49 -25.59
N ARG A 159 0.91 20.52 -26.69
CA ARG A 159 -0.11 21.55 -26.96
C ARG A 159 -1.51 21.14 -26.48
N SER A 160 -1.76 19.83 -26.43
CA SER A 160 -2.99 19.23 -25.92
C SER A 160 -2.73 17.80 -25.44
N HIS A 161 -3.63 17.25 -24.63
CA HIS A 161 -3.57 15.85 -24.19
C HIS A 161 -3.57 14.87 -25.38
N ASP A 162 -4.20 15.23 -26.51
CA ASP A 162 -4.24 14.42 -27.73
C ASP A 162 -2.93 14.44 -28.53
N SER A 163 -2.01 15.34 -28.20
CA SER A 163 -0.66 15.40 -28.79
C SER A 163 0.37 14.59 -28.02
N ILE A 164 0.03 14.14 -26.80
CA ILE A 164 0.95 13.41 -25.92
C ILE A 164 0.80 11.91 -26.16
N CYS A 165 1.93 11.22 -26.32
CA CYS A 165 1.98 9.76 -26.34
C CYS A 165 2.19 9.21 -24.92
N TYR A 166 1.49 8.12 -24.59
CA TYR A 166 1.72 7.41 -23.32
C TYR A 166 3.19 6.99 -23.15
N ALA A 167 3.82 6.54 -24.25
CA ALA A 167 5.22 6.19 -24.29
C ALA A 167 6.16 7.34 -23.90
N SER A 168 5.83 8.60 -24.25
CA SER A 168 6.62 9.79 -23.84
C SER A 168 6.64 9.97 -22.33
N VAL A 169 5.48 9.83 -21.68
CA VAL A 169 5.35 9.93 -20.21
C VAL A 169 6.08 8.79 -19.52
N LEU A 170 5.93 7.58 -20.04
CA LEU A 170 6.55 6.40 -19.47
C LEU A 170 8.08 6.41 -19.64
N HIS A 171 8.58 6.89 -20.77
CA HIS A 171 10.01 7.09 -21.00
C HIS A 171 10.61 8.15 -20.07
N MET A 172 9.86 9.22 -19.77
CA MET A 172 10.24 10.21 -18.76
C MET A 172 10.33 9.55 -17.37
N LEU A 173 9.27 8.88 -16.91
CA LEU A 173 9.26 8.23 -15.60
C LEU A 173 10.39 7.20 -15.45
N MET A 174 10.58 6.36 -16.47
CA MET A 174 11.62 5.33 -16.48
C MET A 174 13.02 5.95 -16.37
N LEU A 175 13.34 6.97 -17.20
CA LEU A 175 14.66 7.58 -17.19
C LEU A 175 14.96 8.36 -15.92
N GLU A 176 13.98 9.08 -15.35
CA GLU A 176 14.20 9.80 -14.10
C GLU A 176 14.42 8.83 -12.94
N VAL A 177 13.57 7.81 -12.78
CA VAL A 177 13.75 6.79 -11.72
C VAL A 177 15.08 6.05 -11.87
N TYR A 178 15.44 5.68 -13.10
CA TYR A 178 16.70 5.00 -13.37
C TYR A 178 17.91 5.85 -12.92
N LYS A 179 17.89 7.16 -13.19
CA LYS A 179 18.99 8.06 -12.82
C LYS A 179 19.06 8.32 -11.33
N GLU A 180 17.93 8.49 -10.66
CA GLU A 180 17.89 8.66 -9.20
C GLU A 180 18.40 7.41 -8.48
N LEU A 181 18.09 6.22 -9.00
CA LEU A 181 18.67 4.97 -8.50
C LEU A 181 20.21 4.96 -8.67
N GLN A 182 20.72 5.38 -9.83
CA GLN A 182 22.18 5.51 -10.00
C GLN A 182 22.81 6.53 -9.05
N ALA A 183 22.16 7.67 -8.85
CA ALA A 183 22.64 8.75 -7.99
C ALA A 183 22.74 8.34 -6.51
N THR A 184 21.87 7.44 -6.09
CA THR A 184 21.86 6.85 -4.74
C THR A 184 22.82 5.66 -4.58
N GLY A 185 23.64 5.36 -5.61
CA GLY A 185 24.61 4.26 -5.57
C GLY A 185 24.00 2.88 -5.84
N ASN A 186 22.75 2.81 -6.28
CA ASN A 186 22.14 1.57 -6.74
C ASN A 186 22.61 1.23 -8.16
N ILE A 187 22.48 -0.04 -8.53
CA ILE A 187 22.77 -0.52 -9.89
C ILE A 187 21.45 -0.90 -10.57
N PRO A 188 20.79 0.03 -11.28
CA PRO A 188 19.53 -0.24 -11.94
C PRO A 188 19.72 -0.95 -13.29
N PHE A 189 18.77 -1.81 -13.64
CA PHE A 189 18.71 -2.54 -14.89
C PHE A 189 17.25 -2.66 -15.37
N LEU A 190 17.05 -2.61 -16.69
CA LEU A 190 15.73 -2.81 -17.27
C LEU A 190 15.37 -4.29 -17.23
N THR A 191 14.11 -4.60 -16.89
CA THR A 191 13.63 -5.99 -16.88
C THR A 191 12.63 -6.23 -18.00
N PHE A 192 12.46 -7.52 -18.34
CA PHE A 192 11.42 -8.04 -19.25
C PHE A 192 11.07 -7.14 -20.46
N ARG A 193 9.89 -6.52 -20.43
CA ARG A 193 9.32 -5.78 -21.58
C ARG A 193 10.03 -4.46 -21.83
N SER A 194 10.50 -3.79 -20.79
CA SER A 194 11.28 -2.55 -20.93
C SER A 194 12.62 -2.80 -21.62
N LEU A 195 13.24 -3.96 -21.33
CA LEU A 195 14.45 -4.39 -22.02
C LEU A 195 14.19 -4.62 -23.52
N LEU A 196 13.06 -5.23 -23.86
CA LEU A 196 12.70 -5.53 -25.25
C LEU A 196 12.48 -4.27 -26.12
N GLY A 197 11.99 -3.17 -25.54
CA GLY A 197 11.92 -1.86 -26.21
C GLY A 197 13.31 -1.31 -26.52
N ALA A 198 14.18 -1.27 -25.51
CA ALA A 198 15.55 -0.76 -25.63
C ALA A 198 16.39 -1.47 -26.70
N PHE A 199 16.21 -2.80 -26.87
CA PHE A 199 16.92 -3.57 -27.91
C PHE A 199 16.50 -3.24 -29.35
N ARG A 200 15.34 -2.62 -29.57
CA ARG A 200 14.87 -2.22 -30.90
C ARG A 200 15.27 -0.81 -31.31
N SER A 201 16.11 -0.14 -30.52
CA SER A 201 16.37 1.29 -30.63
C SER A 201 15.09 2.13 -30.52
N ASP A 202 14.04 1.57 -29.91
CA ASP A 202 12.79 2.26 -29.62
C ASP A 202 12.82 2.63 -28.13
N PRO A 203 12.83 3.93 -27.76
CA PRO A 203 12.93 4.36 -26.37
C PRO A 203 11.84 3.74 -25.49
N MET A 204 10.66 3.49 -26.06
CA MET A 204 9.58 2.72 -25.43
C MET A 204 8.59 2.21 -26.47
N ILE A 205 8.18 0.93 -26.39
CA ILE A 205 7.19 0.36 -27.31
C ILE A 205 5.85 1.10 -27.14
N SER A 206 5.30 1.67 -28.20
CA SER A 206 4.11 2.55 -28.18
C SER A 206 2.85 1.97 -27.51
N PHE A 207 2.79 0.64 -27.34
CA PHE A 207 1.65 -0.09 -26.76
C PHE A 207 1.86 -0.54 -25.31
N THR A 208 3.03 -0.30 -24.72
CA THR A 208 3.29 -0.68 -23.33
C THR A 208 2.70 0.35 -22.37
N GLU A 209 2.17 -0.12 -21.24
CA GLU A 209 1.50 0.72 -20.24
C GLU A 209 2.35 0.90 -18.98
N ASP A 210 3.39 0.08 -18.86
CA ASP A 210 4.26 -0.09 -17.71
C ASP A 210 5.73 -0.17 -18.13
N ALA A 211 6.60 0.22 -17.20
CA ALA A 211 8.05 0.10 -17.30
C ALA A 211 8.58 -0.58 -16.05
N ASP A 212 9.35 -1.65 -16.23
CA ASP A 212 9.87 -2.45 -15.14
C ASP A 212 11.38 -2.19 -14.97
N ILE A 213 11.74 -1.60 -13.83
CA ILE A 213 13.13 -1.37 -13.42
C ILE A 213 13.45 -2.28 -12.24
N GLY A 214 14.48 -3.10 -12.38
CA GLY A 214 15.13 -3.78 -11.26
C GLY A 214 16.35 -2.98 -10.82
N PHE A 215 16.76 -3.14 -9.55
CA PHE A 215 18.02 -2.57 -9.06
C PHE A 215 18.66 -3.49 -8.03
N VAL A 216 19.98 -3.34 -7.87
CA VAL A 216 20.77 -3.99 -6.83
C VAL A 216 21.10 -2.96 -5.75
N ASN A 217 21.09 -3.41 -4.49
CA ASN A 217 21.23 -2.67 -3.21
C ASN A 217 19.86 -2.31 -2.59
N GLU A 218 19.88 -1.54 -1.50
CA GLU A 218 18.70 -1.15 -0.71
C GLU A 218 18.30 0.29 -1.03
N LEU A 219 16.99 0.57 -0.97
CA LEU A 219 16.48 1.94 -0.98
C LEU A 219 16.78 2.55 0.39
N THR A 220 17.69 3.52 0.41
CA THR A 220 17.95 4.34 1.60
C THR A 220 16.98 5.50 1.61
N ASP A 221 16.24 5.67 2.72
CA ASP A 221 15.36 6.82 2.98
C ASP A 221 16.13 8.15 3.12
#